data_AF-A0A3D3IXP8-F1
#
_entry.id   AF-A0A3D3IXP8-F1
#
_cell.length_a   1.000
_cell.length_b   1.000
_cell.length_c   1.000
_cell.angle_alpha   90.00
_cell.angle_beta   90.00
_cell.angle_gamma   90.00
#
_symmetry.space_group_name_H-M   'P 1'
#
loop_
_entity.id
_entity.type
_entity.pdbx_description
1 polymer ?
#
loop_
_entity_poly.entity_id
_entity_poly.type
_entity_poly.pdbx_seq_one_letter_code
_entity_poly.pdbx_strand_id
1 'polypeptide(L)'
;MRVAIIRHAEVNFSWSRRCTSGKFDSECRKYDHSPIRNVTYSIPQFVYQRIYVSELSRSKDTAEILFPQETYYESGLINEVPLKSSLDTKMNMPLWFWNLTGRLQWFADCSRQAEGHRQTWHRIKEPMRPGNMFGRQVHRRLYEILYL
;
A
#
# COMPACT_ATOMS: atom_id res chain seq x y z
N MET A 1 9.85 23.47 0.75
CA MET A 1 9.68 22.16 1.42
C MET A 1 9.97 21.06 0.41
N ARG A 2 10.80 20.07 0.75
CA ARG A 2 11.08 18.90 -0.10
C ARG A 2 10.40 17.69 0.52
N VAL A 3 9.77 16.85 -0.30
CA VAL A 3 9.11 15.62 0.12
C VAL A 3 9.64 14.49 -0.75
N ALA A 4 10.07 13.40 -0.13
CA ALA A 4 10.34 12.14 -0.81
C ALA A 4 9.16 11.19 -0.56
N ILE A 5 8.76 10.48 -1.60
CA ILE A 5 7.82 9.37 -1.49
C ILE A 5 8.59 8.13 -1.90
N ILE A 6 8.69 7.18 -0.98
CA ILE A 6 9.44 5.94 -1.16
C ILE A 6 8.43 4.80 -1.03
N ARG A 7 8.36 3.95 -2.05
CA ARG A 7 7.57 2.72 -1.98
C ARG A 7 8.35 1.69 -1.17
N HIS A 8 7.64 0.87 -0.40
CA HIS A 8 8.24 -0.24 0.34
C HIS A 8 9.06 -1.17 -0.57
N ALA A 9 10.00 -1.88 0.04
CA ALA A 9 10.84 -2.83 -0.64
C ALA A 9 10.06 -4.03 -1.21
N GLU A 10 10.65 -4.70 -2.20
CA GLU A 10 10.03 -5.88 -2.80
C GLU A 10 9.82 -6.94 -1.72
N VAL A 11 8.58 -7.40 -1.56
CA VAL A 11 8.24 -8.45 -0.60
C VAL A 11 8.75 -9.79 -1.13
N ASN A 12 9.39 -10.58 -0.27
CA ASN A 12 9.87 -11.91 -0.60
C ASN A 12 8.71 -12.92 -0.65
N PHE A 13 7.87 -12.80 -1.67
CA PHE A 13 6.69 -13.63 -1.85
C PHE A 13 6.52 -14.07 -3.31
N SER A 14 6.16 -15.33 -3.51
CA SER A 14 5.89 -15.90 -4.83
C SER A 14 4.39 -16.11 -5.01
N TRP A 15 3.80 -15.33 -5.91
CA TRP A 15 2.38 -15.42 -6.23
C TRP A 15 2.06 -16.59 -7.14
N SER A 16 0.92 -17.24 -6.92
CA SER A 16 0.42 -18.22 -7.89
C SER A 16 -0.01 -17.53 -9.18
N ARG A 17 0.41 -18.06 -10.33
CA ARG A 17 -0.03 -17.53 -11.65
C ARG A 17 -1.54 -17.67 -11.86
N ARG A 18 -2.14 -18.70 -11.26
CA ARG A 18 -3.58 -18.97 -11.28
C ARG A 18 -4.04 -19.44 -9.91
N CYS A 19 -5.18 -18.93 -9.46
CA CYS A 19 -5.76 -19.29 -8.16
C CYS A 19 -7.27 -19.09 -8.16
N THR A 20 -7.94 -19.79 -7.25
CA THR A 20 -9.34 -19.55 -6.90
C THR A 20 -9.47 -18.31 -6.02
N SER A 21 -10.69 -17.82 -5.82
CA SER A 21 -10.92 -16.64 -4.97
C SER A 21 -10.38 -16.82 -3.55
N GLY A 22 -10.67 -17.97 -2.91
CA GLY A 22 -10.19 -18.28 -1.57
C GLY A 22 -8.67 -18.43 -1.50
N LYS A 23 -8.04 -18.97 -2.54
CA LYS A 23 -6.58 -19.06 -2.61
C LYS A 23 -5.96 -17.67 -2.78
N PHE A 24 -6.52 -16.81 -3.64
CA PHE A 24 -6.09 -15.42 -3.79
C PHE A 24 -6.16 -14.66 -2.46
N ASP A 25 -7.28 -14.74 -1.73
CA ASP A 25 -7.43 -14.10 -0.41
C ASP A 25 -6.44 -14.65 0.63
N SER A 26 -6.08 -15.93 0.53
CA SER A 26 -5.03 -16.51 1.38
C SER A 26 -3.64 -16.02 1.00
N GLU A 27 -3.36 -15.80 -0.29
CA GLU A 27 -2.08 -15.29 -0.78
C GLU A 27 -1.91 -13.81 -0.45
N CYS A 28 -2.96 -12.99 -0.53
CA CYS A 28 -2.94 -11.61 -0.04
C CYS A 28 -2.55 -11.53 1.44
N ARG A 29 -3.18 -12.33 2.30
CA ARG A 29 -2.84 -12.38 3.73
C ARG A 29 -1.39 -12.83 3.97
N LYS A 30 -0.93 -13.86 3.24
CA LYS A 30 0.46 -14.32 3.36
C LYS A 30 1.45 -13.27 2.87
N TYR A 31 1.13 -12.55 1.80
CA TYR A 31 1.93 -11.47 1.27
C TYR A 31 2.08 -10.34 2.30
N ASP A 32 1.00 -9.94 2.97
CA ASP A 32 1.03 -8.89 4.00
C ASP A 32 1.92 -9.24 5.20
N HIS A 33 2.09 -10.54 5.49
CA HIS A 33 2.96 -11.04 6.57
C HIS A 33 4.35 -11.51 6.08
N SER A 34 4.64 -11.41 4.79
CA SER A 34 5.92 -11.86 4.24
C SER A 34 7.01 -10.81 4.44
N PRO A 35 8.26 -11.22 4.70
CA PRO A 35 9.36 -10.28 4.89
C PRO A 35 9.70 -9.58 3.59
N ILE A 36 10.27 -8.37 3.68
CA ILE A 36 10.85 -7.69 2.53
C ILE A 36 12.20 -8.32 2.14
N ARG A 37 12.56 -8.21 0.86
CA ARG A 37 13.90 -8.52 0.38
C ARG A 37 14.87 -7.43 0.83
N ASN A 38 16.05 -7.83 1.28
CA ASN A 38 17.15 -6.90 1.52
C ASN A 38 17.63 -6.35 0.18
N VAL A 39 17.28 -5.10 -0.10
CA VAL A 39 17.70 -4.40 -1.32
C VAL A 39 18.37 -3.09 -0.89
N THR A 40 19.48 -2.77 -1.54
CA THR A 40 20.16 -1.47 -1.37
C THR A 40 19.45 -0.44 -2.23
N TYR A 41 18.93 0.63 -1.63
CA TYR A 41 18.27 1.72 -2.34
C TYR A 41 19.22 2.91 -2.47
N SER A 42 19.22 3.54 -3.64
CA SER A 42 19.72 4.91 -3.78
C SER A 42 18.58 5.86 -3.48
N ILE A 43 18.61 6.50 -2.32
CA ILE A 43 17.70 7.58 -1.96
C ILE A 43 18.41 8.93 -2.13
N PRO A 44 17.68 10.01 -2.46
CA PRO A 44 18.34 11.29 -2.62
C PRO A 44 18.91 11.77 -1.28
N GLN A 45 20.11 12.34 -1.32
CA GLN A 45 20.80 12.80 -0.12
C GLN A 45 20.25 14.16 0.32
N PHE A 46 19.43 14.15 1.35
CA PHE A 46 19.00 15.35 2.08
C PHE A 46 18.69 14.97 3.53
N VAL A 47 18.55 15.98 4.40
CA VAL A 47 18.17 15.76 5.80
C VAL A 47 16.66 15.48 5.87
N TYR A 48 16.30 14.27 6.29
CA TYR A 48 14.92 13.83 6.51
C TYR A 48 14.55 14.12 7.96
N GLN A 49 13.61 15.04 8.20
CA GLN A 49 13.23 15.43 9.57
C GLN A 49 12.01 14.68 10.11
N ARG A 50 11.13 14.21 9.22
CA ARG A 50 9.89 13.52 9.58
C ARG A 50 9.68 12.36 8.62
N ILE A 51 9.63 11.16 9.17
CA ILE A 51 9.47 9.93 8.40
C ILE A 51 8.10 9.36 8.75
N TYR A 52 7.21 9.34 7.77
CA TYR A 52 5.87 8.76 7.90
C TYR A 52 5.86 7.39 7.27
N VAL A 53 5.32 6.40 7.97
CA VAL A 53 5.21 5.01 7.50
C VAL A 53 3.76 4.54 7.64
N SER A 54 3.34 3.64 6.77
CA SER A 54 2.05 2.97 6.94
C SER A 54 2.10 2.01 8.13
N GLU A 55 0.96 1.56 8.61
CA GLU A 55 0.84 0.52 9.66
C GLU A 55 1.23 -0.88 9.14
N LEU A 56 1.50 -1.02 7.85
CA LEU A 56 1.94 -2.27 7.23
C LEU A 56 3.44 -2.51 7.49
N SER A 57 3.78 -3.70 7.98
CA SER A 57 5.15 -4.11 8.34
C SER A 57 6.16 -3.81 7.25
N ARG A 58 5.85 -4.14 5.99
CA ARG A 58 6.72 -3.88 4.83
C ARG A 58 7.17 -2.42 4.70
N SER A 59 6.32 -1.46 5.06
CA SER A 59 6.68 -0.04 5.03
C SER A 59 7.63 0.32 6.17
N LYS A 60 7.41 -0.26 7.34
CA LYS A 60 8.25 -0.06 8.52
C LYS A 60 9.63 -0.69 8.36
N ASP A 61 9.68 -1.95 7.94
CA ASP A 61 10.92 -2.68 7.66
C ASP A 61 11.77 -1.94 6.62
N THR A 62 11.13 -1.35 5.60
CA THR A 62 11.83 -0.54 4.59
C THR A 62 12.41 0.74 5.20
N ALA A 63 11.64 1.43 6.06
CA ALA A 63 12.12 2.64 6.72
C ALA A 63 13.29 2.35 7.67
N GLU A 64 13.27 1.22 8.37
CA GLU A 64 14.37 0.77 9.25
C GLU A 64 15.68 0.52 8.50
N ILE A 65 15.61 -0.02 7.28
CA ILE A 65 16.79 -0.21 6.43
C ILE A 65 17.35 1.13 5.93
N LEU A 66 16.48 2.08 5.58
CA LEU A 66 16.89 3.35 4.96
C LEU A 66 17.31 4.41 5.96
N PHE A 67 16.68 4.44 7.12
CA PHE A 67 16.80 5.49 8.13
C PHE A 67 17.00 4.88 9.52
N PRO A 68 18.05 4.06 9.72
CA PRO A 68 18.28 3.40 10.98
C PRO A 68 18.37 4.42 12.11
N GLN A 69 17.75 4.13 13.25
CA GLN A 69 17.76 4.95 14.47
C GLN A 69 16.96 6.27 14.40
N GLU A 70 16.15 6.48 13.38
CA GLU A 70 15.23 7.63 13.31
C GLU A 70 13.89 7.36 13.99
N THR A 71 13.11 8.44 14.22
CA THR A 71 11.73 8.33 14.73
C THR A 71 10.73 8.22 13.58
N TYR A 72 9.88 7.20 13.63
CA TYR A 72 8.82 6.97 12.63
C TYR A 72 7.45 7.38 13.15
N TYR A 73 6.64 7.97 12.27
CA TYR A 73 5.24 8.30 12.53
C TYR A 73 4.35 7.33 11.73
N GLU A 74 3.77 6.35 12.43
CA GLU A 74 2.84 5.40 11.83
C GLU A 74 1.49 6.08 11.54
N SER A 75 0.93 5.87 10.35
CA SER A 75 -0.37 6.41 9.98
C SER A 75 -1.15 5.49 9.07
N GLY A 76 -2.33 5.07 9.52
CA GLY A 76 -3.28 4.33 8.71
C GLY A 76 -3.79 5.08 7.47
N LEU A 77 -3.57 6.40 7.37
CA LEU A 77 -3.99 7.21 6.21
C LEU A 77 -3.17 6.90 4.94
N ILE A 78 -1.99 6.30 5.08
CA ILE A 78 -1.12 5.88 3.97
C ILE A 78 -1.04 4.36 3.84
N ASN A 79 -1.92 3.60 4.50
CA ASN A 79 -2.04 2.17 4.25
C ASN A 79 -2.50 1.92 2.81
N GLU A 80 -1.88 0.94 2.16
CA GLU A 80 -2.32 0.40 0.88
C GLU A 80 -3.75 -0.15 1.00
N VAL A 81 -4.54 -0.06 -0.08
CA VAL A 81 -5.91 -0.60 -0.10
C VAL A 81 -5.85 -2.10 0.08
N PRO A 82 -6.61 -2.68 1.03
CA PRO A 82 -6.67 -4.11 1.19
C PRO A 82 -7.26 -4.76 -0.07
N LEU A 83 -6.48 -5.64 -0.71
CA LEU A 83 -6.94 -6.40 -1.86
C LEU A 83 -7.71 -7.64 -1.41
N LYS A 84 -8.83 -7.90 -2.08
CA LYS A 84 -9.67 -9.08 -1.86
C LYS A 84 -10.23 -9.57 -3.20
N SER A 85 -10.50 -10.87 -3.26
CA SER A 85 -11.11 -11.53 -4.40
C SER A 85 -12.45 -10.90 -4.78
N SER A 86 -12.59 -10.66 -6.08
CA SER A 86 -13.74 -9.93 -6.61
C SER A 86 -15.02 -10.76 -6.69
N LEU A 87 -14.88 -12.06 -6.79
CA LEU A 87 -15.99 -12.99 -6.92
C LEU A 87 -15.73 -14.18 -6.00
N ASP A 88 -16.79 -14.75 -5.42
CA ASP A 88 -16.70 -16.06 -4.77
C ASP A 88 -16.79 -17.14 -5.84
N THR A 89 -15.63 -17.60 -6.32
CA THR A 89 -15.60 -18.71 -7.28
C THR A 89 -14.47 -19.68 -6.99
N LYS A 90 -14.79 -20.96 -7.17
CA LYS A 90 -13.83 -22.06 -7.14
C LYS A 90 -13.07 -22.22 -8.47
N MET A 91 -13.34 -21.36 -9.45
CA MET A 91 -12.62 -21.36 -10.73
C MET A 91 -11.23 -20.76 -10.58
N ASN A 92 -10.25 -21.41 -11.23
CA ASN A 92 -8.86 -20.93 -11.27
C ASN A 92 -8.71 -19.83 -12.31
N MET A 93 -8.72 -18.58 -11.83
CA MET A 93 -8.48 -17.41 -12.67
C MET A 93 -7.01 -16.98 -12.60
N PRO A 94 -6.49 -16.35 -13.66
CA PRO A 94 -5.16 -15.75 -13.65
C PRO A 94 -5.01 -14.64 -12.59
N LEU A 95 -3.81 -14.45 -12.06
CA LEU A 95 -3.54 -13.39 -11.07
C LEU A 95 -3.90 -11.99 -11.58
N TRP A 96 -3.61 -11.69 -12.85
CA TRP A 96 -3.94 -10.39 -13.45
C TRP A 96 -5.45 -10.12 -13.44
N PHE A 97 -6.28 -11.16 -13.56
CA PHE A 97 -7.73 -11.04 -13.51
C PHE A 97 -8.18 -10.59 -12.13
N TRP A 98 -7.64 -11.20 -11.07
CA TRP A 98 -7.95 -10.82 -9.69
C TRP A 98 -7.51 -9.38 -9.39
N ASN A 99 -6.32 -8.99 -9.80
CA ASN A 99 -5.82 -7.63 -9.60
C ASN A 99 -6.65 -6.59 -10.37
N LEU A 100 -7.02 -6.88 -11.62
CA LEU A 100 -7.83 -5.97 -12.43
C LEU A 100 -9.25 -5.83 -11.88
N THR A 101 -9.91 -6.96 -11.61
CA THR A 101 -11.30 -6.95 -11.12
C THR A 101 -11.39 -6.41 -9.69
N GLY A 102 -10.39 -6.64 -8.84
CA GLY A 102 -10.28 -6.01 -7.53
C GLY A 102 -10.19 -4.48 -7.64
N ARG A 103 -9.39 -3.94 -8.57
CA ARG A 103 -9.34 -2.49 -8.80
C ARG A 103 -10.66 -1.92 -9.33
N LEU A 104 -11.32 -2.65 -10.24
CA LEU A 104 -12.64 -2.24 -10.75
C LEU A 104 -13.70 -2.20 -9.65
N GLN A 105 -13.66 -3.16 -8.72
CA GLN A 105 -14.56 -3.16 -7.57
C GLN A 105 -14.30 -2.03 -6.59
N TRP A 106 -13.03 -1.75 -6.31
CA TRP A 106 -12.63 -0.60 -5.50
C TRP A 106 -13.16 0.69 -6.13
N PHE A 107 -12.97 0.86 -7.44
CA PHE A 107 -13.47 2.02 -8.19
C PHE A 107 -15.00 2.14 -8.15
N ALA A 108 -15.70 1.01 -8.18
CA ALA A 108 -17.16 0.95 -8.10
C ALA A 108 -17.71 1.04 -6.66
N ASP A 109 -16.86 1.24 -5.64
CA ASP A 109 -17.24 1.23 -4.22
C ASP A 109 -18.02 -0.03 -3.81
N CYS A 110 -17.62 -1.20 -4.33
CA CYS A 110 -18.29 -2.46 -4.05
C CYS A 110 -18.13 -2.85 -2.56
N SER A 111 -19.24 -3.12 -1.89
CA SER A 111 -19.30 -3.50 -0.45
C SER A 111 -18.52 -4.77 -0.09
N ARG A 112 -18.08 -5.53 -1.08
CA ARG A 112 -17.28 -6.74 -0.91
C ARG A 112 -15.83 -6.43 -0.50
N GLN A 113 -15.33 -5.23 -0.82
CA GLN A 113 -14.04 -4.74 -0.35
C GLN A 113 -14.18 -3.99 0.97
N ALA A 114 -13.15 -4.07 1.80
CA ALA A 114 -13.13 -3.38 3.08
C ALA A 114 -13.06 -1.85 2.91
N GLU A 115 -12.51 -1.38 1.78
CA GLU A 115 -12.41 0.04 1.46
C GLU A 115 -12.73 0.26 -0.02
N GLY A 116 -13.62 1.21 -0.31
CA GLY A 116 -13.93 1.68 -1.66
C GLY A 116 -13.19 2.98 -2.03
N HIS A 117 -13.18 3.32 -3.31
CA HIS A 117 -12.59 4.55 -3.86
C HIS A 117 -13.03 5.83 -3.11
N ARG A 118 -14.31 5.97 -2.77
CA ARG A 118 -14.79 7.14 -2.01
C ARG A 118 -14.21 7.17 -0.60
N GLN A 119 -14.20 6.04 0.09
CA GLN A 119 -13.68 5.94 1.45
C GLN A 119 -12.19 6.26 1.49
N THR A 120 -11.44 5.72 0.52
CA THR A 120 -10.05 6.09 0.27
C THR A 120 -9.87 7.59 0.07
N TRP A 121 -10.65 8.19 -0.81
CA TRP A 121 -10.51 9.61 -1.12
C TRP A 121 -10.78 10.49 0.10
N HIS A 122 -11.73 10.08 0.95
CA HIS A 122 -11.98 10.72 2.23
C HIS A 122 -10.81 10.54 3.20
N ARG A 123 -10.26 9.32 3.31
CA ARG A 123 -9.10 9.00 4.16
C ARG A 123 -7.87 9.85 3.81
N ILE A 124 -7.54 9.98 2.53
CA ILE A 124 -6.38 10.78 2.09
C ILE A 124 -6.59 12.27 2.31
N LYS A 125 -7.84 12.74 2.20
CA LYS A 125 -8.18 14.15 2.47
C LYS A 125 -8.22 14.48 3.95
N GLU A 126 -8.27 13.46 4.81
CA GLU A 126 -8.25 13.66 6.24
C GLU A 126 -6.89 14.24 6.63
N PRO A 127 -6.86 15.40 7.29
CA PRO A 127 -5.61 16.01 7.70
C PRO A 127 -4.95 15.10 8.74
N MET A 128 -3.81 14.51 8.39
CA MET A 128 -2.85 14.03 9.39
C MET A 128 -2.61 15.20 10.36
N ARG A 129 -3.02 15.07 11.64
CA ARG A 129 -3.11 16.11 12.70
C ARG A 129 -1.99 17.19 12.72
N PRO A 130 -2.22 18.30 13.47
CA PRO A 130 -2.58 19.61 12.92
C PRO A 130 -1.39 20.36 12.30
N GLY A 131 -1.64 20.96 11.13
CA GLY A 131 -0.66 21.71 10.36
C GLY A 131 -0.50 21.11 8.97
N ASN A 132 -1.52 21.29 8.11
CA ASN A 132 -1.58 20.88 6.70
C ASN A 132 -0.19 20.80 6.03
N MET A 133 0.45 19.62 6.07
CA MET A 133 1.87 19.52 5.71
C MET A 133 2.07 19.17 4.24
N PHE A 134 1.09 18.54 3.60
CA PHE A 134 1.23 18.10 2.22
C PHE A 134 0.36 18.95 1.30
N GLY A 135 1.00 19.64 0.34
CA GLY A 135 0.27 20.35 -0.72
C GLY A 135 -0.56 19.38 -1.58
N ARG A 136 -1.52 19.90 -2.36
CA ARG A 136 -2.38 19.09 -3.26
C ARG A 136 -1.58 18.16 -4.19
N GLN A 137 -0.36 18.57 -4.58
CA GLN A 137 0.54 17.77 -5.43
C GLN A 137 1.03 16.49 -4.73
N VAL A 138 1.36 16.54 -3.44
CA VAL A 138 1.82 15.36 -2.70
C VAL A 138 0.66 14.39 -2.48
N HIS A 139 -0.52 14.90 -2.14
CA HIS A 139 -1.74 14.08 -2.04
C HIS A 139 -2.04 13.35 -3.35
N ARG A 140 -1.93 14.03 -4.50
CA ARG A 140 -2.10 13.40 -5.81
C ARG A 140 -1.05 12.33 -6.09
N ARG A 141 0.22 12.58 -5.76
CA ARG A 141 1.29 11.57 -5.95
C ARG A 141 1.15 10.37 -5.03
N LEU A 142 0.74 10.57 -3.78
CA LEU A 142 0.37 9.48 -2.87
C LEU A 142 -0.81 8.68 -3.43
N TYR A 143 -1.81 9.36 -3.99
CA TYR A 143 -2.92 8.70 -4.68
C TYR A 143 -2.49 7.94 -5.96
N GLU A 144 -1.47 8.40 -6.67
CA GLU A 144 -0.95 7.63 -7.81
C GLU A 144 -0.18 6.39 -7.31
N ILE A 145 0.66 6.52 -6.28
CA ILE A 145 1.55 5.44 -5.80
C ILE A 145 0.81 4.34 -5.04
N LEU A 146 -0.21 4.71 -4.27
CA LEU A 146 -0.98 3.76 -3.45
C LEU A 146 -2.09 3.06 -4.26
N TYR A 147 -2.47 3.59 -5.44
CA TYR A 147 -3.70 3.16 -6.12
C TYR A 147 -3.54 2.86 -7.64
N LEU A 148 -2.48 3.32 -8.32
CA LEU A 148 -2.16 2.99 -9.73
C LEU A 148 -0.98 2.02 -9.81
#